data_AF-A0A5Q2NPB9-F1
#
_entry.id   AF-A0A5Q2NPB9-F1
#
_cell.length_a   1.000
_cell.length_b   1.000
_cell.length_c   1.000
_cell.angle_alpha   90.00
_cell.angle_beta   90.00
_cell.angle_gamma   90.00
#
_symmetry.space_group_name_H-M   'P 1'
#
loop_
_entity.id
_entity.type
_entity.pdbx_description
1 polymer ?
#
loop_
_entity_poly.entity_id
_entity_poly.type
_entity_poly.pdbx_seq_one_letter_code
_entity_poly.pdbx_strand_id
1 'polypeptide(L)'
;MSRRWWAALTAGLAAALLLHGAALAAAAAAASQTSAASEDELRLRAKQEKFQTAAERLYDSVMAADRNGIFYTLRDAGAAAGDKTLRQSGGELGWIAVDEALLEAEAAASRRSEADRLLAAASKLRLAADSLTGGDDALWLQYRPVLKEDARQLVIAWTTSGASGTGTAEARMKTLQQHWELVEPSALLMRDKALTEAMRDSIAYSSRLLTSHDGTRTGWAVQSFESLSAAADRLFLASGGEGGYLAADALPHPLPPHSGGGWLIYTIVPLICALLTYVGWSNYRQGQHGVIVLPARPERPSRNGVVRK
;
A
#
# COMPACT_ATOMS: atom_id res chain seq x y z
N MET A 1 -31.14 -35.02 -71.08
CA MET A 1 -30.49 -34.09 -70.14
C MET A 1 -31.57 -33.54 -69.18
N SER A 2 -32.20 -34.42 -68.41
CA SER A 2 -31.90 -34.78 -67.00
C SER A 2 -32.27 -33.69 -65.98
N ARG A 3 -33.57 -33.63 -65.63
CA ARG A 3 -34.15 -32.96 -64.44
C ARG A 3 -33.40 -33.26 -63.12
N ARG A 4 -32.60 -34.34 -63.08
CA ARG A 4 -31.75 -34.74 -61.96
C ARG A 4 -30.60 -33.75 -61.68
N TRP A 5 -30.16 -32.98 -62.67
CA TRP A 5 -29.08 -31.97 -62.50
C TRP A 5 -29.57 -30.70 -61.81
N TRP A 6 -30.80 -30.26 -62.10
CA TRP A 6 -31.40 -29.09 -61.47
C TRP A 6 -31.70 -29.31 -59.98
N ALA A 7 -32.10 -30.53 -59.59
CA ALA A 7 -32.33 -30.87 -58.19
C ALA A 7 -31.04 -30.89 -57.33
N ALA A 8 -29.90 -31.24 -57.93
CA ALA A 8 -28.61 -31.22 -57.22
C ALA A 8 -28.09 -29.79 -56.99
N LEU A 9 -28.31 -28.89 -57.95
CA LEU A 9 -27.91 -27.48 -57.84
C LEU A 9 -28.74 -26.71 -56.81
N THR A 10 -30.06 -26.96 -56.73
CA THR A 10 -30.91 -26.30 -55.73
C THR A 10 -30.64 -26.79 -54.30
N ALA A 11 -30.34 -28.08 -54.12
CA ALA A 11 -29.95 -28.64 -52.82
C ALA A 11 -28.60 -28.08 -52.33
N GLY A 12 -27.62 -27.92 -53.22
CA GLY A 12 -26.32 -27.34 -52.89
C GLY A 12 -26.40 -25.86 -52.48
N LEU A 13 -27.24 -25.07 -53.15
CA LEU A 13 -27.42 -23.65 -52.87
C LEU A 13 -28.18 -23.41 -51.55
N ALA A 14 -29.15 -24.27 -51.23
CA ALA A 14 -29.84 -24.27 -49.93
C ALA A 14 -28.89 -24.65 -48.77
N ALA A 15 -28.01 -25.64 -48.97
CA ALA A 15 -27.00 -26.02 -47.98
C ALA A 15 -25.97 -24.91 -47.75
N ALA A 16 -25.53 -24.22 -48.81
CA ALA A 16 -24.61 -23.09 -48.70
C ALA A 16 -25.24 -21.88 -47.99
N LEU A 17 -26.54 -21.59 -48.21
CA LEU A 17 -27.28 -20.55 -47.51
C LEU A 17 -27.50 -20.88 -46.02
N LEU A 18 -27.76 -22.15 -45.68
CA LEU A 18 -27.90 -22.59 -44.28
C LEU A 18 -26.57 -22.51 -43.51
N LEU A 19 -25.45 -22.88 -44.15
CA LEU A 19 -24.12 -22.75 -43.55
C LEU A 19 -23.71 -21.28 -43.32
N HIS A 20 -24.00 -20.38 -44.27
CA HIS A 20 -23.70 -18.95 -44.09
C HIS A 20 -24.63 -18.28 -43.07
N GLY A 21 -25.89 -18.69 -42.98
CA GLY A 21 -26.83 -18.21 -41.96
C GLY A 21 -26.40 -18.58 -40.53
N ALA A 22 -25.90 -19.81 -40.33
CA ALA A 22 -25.40 -20.26 -39.04
C ALA A 22 -24.14 -19.51 -38.59
N ALA A 23 -23.21 -19.21 -39.52
CA ALA A 23 -22.01 -18.44 -39.22
C ALA A 23 -22.32 -16.98 -38.83
N LEU A 24 -23.29 -16.35 -39.51
CA LEU A 24 -23.70 -14.97 -39.21
C LEU A 24 -24.45 -14.89 -37.86
N ALA A 25 -25.29 -15.87 -37.54
CA ALA A 25 -25.98 -15.95 -36.26
C ALA A 25 -25.00 -16.18 -35.09
N ALA A 26 -23.98 -17.03 -35.28
CA ALA A 26 -22.93 -17.24 -34.28
C ALA A 26 -22.09 -15.97 -34.06
N ALA A 27 -21.74 -15.24 -35.12
CA ALA A 27 -21.02 -13.98 -35.02
C ALA A 27 -21.85 -12.88 -34.33
N ALA A 28 -23.16 -12.79 -34.63
CA ALA A 28 -24.07 -11.86 -33.97
C ALA A 28 -24.30 -12.19 -32.48
N ALA A 29 -24.37 -13.48 -32.13
CA ALA A 29 -24.45 -13.94 -30.75
C ALA A 29 -23.16 -13.64 -29.97
N ALA A 30 -21.99 -13.85 -30.58
CA ALA A 30 -20.70 -13.51 -29.99
C ALA A 30 -20.55 -11.99 -29.78
N ALA A 31 -20.92 -11.16 -30.77
CA ALA A 31 -20.90 -9.71 -30.65
C ALA A 31 -21.85 -9.19 -29.55
N SER A 32 -23.05 -9.79 -29.43
CA SER A 32 -24.00 -9.47 -28.37
C SER A 32 -23.44 -9.81 -26.98
N GLN A 33 -22.79 -10.97 -26.82
CA GLN A 33 -22.17 -11.39 -25.57
C GLN A 33 -20.99 -10.49 -25.17
N THR A 34 -20.14 -10.09 -26.11
CA THR A 34 -19.05 -9.14 -25.85
C THR A 34 -19.59 -7.77 -25.44
N SER A 35 -20.67 -7.29 -26.06
CA SER A 35 -21.29 -6.01 -25.66
C SER A 35 -21.90 -6.06 -24.26
N ALA A 36 -22.61 -7.15 -23.91
CA ALA A 36 -23.21 -7.32 -22.59
C ALA A 36 -22.16 -7.46 -21.49
N ALA A 37 -21.08 -8.20 -21.74
CA ALA A 37 -19.94 -8.29 -20.82
C ALA A 37 -19.30 -6.93 -20.58
N SER A 38 -19.13 -6.12 -21.63
CA SER A 38 -18.58 -4.76 -21.50
C SER A 38 -19.50 -3.81 -20.72
N GLU A 39 -20.83 -3.94 -20.85
CA GLU A 39 -21.78 -3.14 -20.05
C GLU A 39 -21.75 -3.52 -18.57
N ASP A 40 -21.68 -4.82 -18.25
CA ASP A 40 -21.64 -5.27 -16.87
C ASP A 40 -20.32 -4.90 -16.18
N GLU A 41 -19.18 -4.95 -16.88
CA GLU A 41 -17.90 -4.43 -16.41
C GLU A 41 -17.95 -2.92 -16.13
N LEU A 42 -18.56 -2.12 -17.02
CA LEU A 42 -18.74 -0.69 -16.82
C LEU A 42 -19.63 -0.39 -15.62
N ARG A 43 -20.72 -1.16 -15.44
CA ARG A 43 -21.60 -1.04 -14.27
C ARG A 43 -20.86 -1.38 -12.98
N LEU A 44 -20.01 -2.41 -12.99
CA LEU A 44 -19.20 -2.77 -11.84
C LEU A 44 -18.20 -1.66 -11.50
N ARG A 45 -17.46 -1.14 -12.49
CA ARG A 45 -16.52 -0.03 -12.30
C ARG A 45 -17.19 1.21 -11.72
N ALA A 46 -18.35 1.60 -12.25
CA ALA A 46 -19.12 2.73 -11.72
C ALA A 46 -19.52 2.54 -10.24
N LYS A 47 -19.77 1.29 -9.82
CA LYS A 47 -20.08 0.96 -8.42
C LYS A 47 -18.83 0.98 -7.54
N GLN A 48 -17.69 0.50 -8.04
CA GLN A 48 -16.40 0.59 -7.36
C GLN A 48 -15.99 2.06 -7.15
N GLU A 49 -16.09 2.90 -8.18
CA GLU A 49 -15.84 4.34 -8.12
C GLU A 49 -16.78 5.05 -7.14
N LYS A 50 -18.07 4.65 -7.11
CA LYS A 50 -19.03 5.18 -6.15
C LYS A 50 -18.66 4.85 -4.71
N PHE A 51 -18.21 3.62 -4.46
CA PHE A 51 -17.74 3.20 -3.13
C PHE A 51 -16.45 3.94 -2.75
N GLN A 52 -15.49 4.05 -3.66
CA GLN A 52 -14.27 4.83 -3.46
C GLN A 52 -14.58 6.28 -3.09
N THR A 53 -15.43 6.95 -3.89
CA THR A 53 -15.83 8.33 -3.64
C THR A 53 -16.50 8.50 -2.27
N ALA A 54 -17.34 7.54 -1.86
CA ALA A 54 -17.99 7.58 -0.55
C ALA A 54 -16.99 7.39 0.61
N ALA A 55 -16.04 6.46 0.47
CA ALA A 55 -14.99 6.22 1.46
C ALA A 55 -14.01 7.41 1.57
N GLU A 56 -13.66 8.05 0.45
CA GLU A 56 -12.85 9.27 0.44
C GLU A 56 -13.55 10.43 1.15
N ARG A 57 -14.83 10.67 0.86
CA ARG A 57 -15.61 11.71 1.55
C ARG A 57 -15.73 11.45 3.05
N LEU A 58 -15.85 10.19 3.46
CA LEU A 58 -15.84 9.82 4.88
C LEU A 58 -14.49 10.19 5.51
N TYR A 59 -13.38 9.78 4.89
CA TYR A 59 -12.05 10.12 5.37
C TYR A 59 -11.85 11.64 5.48
N ASP A 60 -12.24 12.40 4.46
CA ASP A 60 -12.14 13.86 4.45
C ASP A 60 -12.99 14.51 5.55
N SER A 61 -14.21 14.00 5.78
CA SER A 61 -15.09 14.50 6.84
C SER A 61 -14.51 14.22 8.23
N VAL A 62 -13.87 13.06 8.43
CA VAL A 62 -13.16 12.73 9.66
C VAL A 62 -11.95 13.65 9.87
N MET A 63 -11.16 13.87 8.83
CA MET A 63 -10.01 14.78 8.88
C MET A 63 -10.41 16.24 9.15
N ALA A 64 -11.53 16.69 8.60
CA ALA A 64 -12.09 18.01 8.85
C ALA A 64 -12.79 18.13 10.22
N ALA A 65 -12.92 17.02 10.97
CA ALA A 65 -13.71 16.93 12.19
C ALA A 65 -15.18 17.39 12.03
N ASP A 66 -15.74 17.24 10.81
CA ASP A 66 -17.13 17.59 10.52
C ASP A 66 -18.06 16.47 10.97
N ARG A 67 -18.62 16.62 12.17
CA ARG A 67 -19.54 15.64 12.78
C ARG A 67 -20.77 15.34 11.92
N ASN A 68 -21.33 16.37 11.28
CA ASN A 68 -22.52 16.18 10.47
C ASN A 68 -22.14 15.46 9.18
N GLY A 69 -21.04 15.90 8.54
CA GLY A 69 -20.44 15.23 7.39
C GLY A 69 -20.20 13.75 7.63
N ILE A 70 -19.49 13.42 8.72
CA ILE A 70 -19.14 12.04 9.10
C ILE A 70 -20.37 11.12 9.08
N PHE A 71 -21.48 11.52 9.69
CA PHE A 71 -22.68 10.68 9.76
C PHE A 71 -23.27 10.39 8.36
N TYR A 72 -23.39 11.42 7.51
CA TYR A 72 -23.94 11.24 6.16
C TYR A 72 -23.00 10.43 5.27
N THR A 73 -21.70 10.76 5.29
CA THR A 73 -20.70 10.07 4.47
C THR A 73 -20.49 8.62 4.91
N LEU A 74 -20.62 8.32 6.21
CA LEU A 74 -20.54 6.96 6.72
C LEU A 74 -21.72 6.11 6.24
N ARG A 75 -22.94 6.67 6.30
CA ARG A 75 -24.13 6.01 5.79
C ARG A 75 -24.04 5.77 4.27
N ASP A 76 -23.53 6.75 3.52
CA ASP A 76 -23.34 6.63 2.08
C ASP A 76 -22.29 5.57 1.73
N ALA A 77 -21.19 5.50 2.48
CA ALA A 77 -20.17 4.45 2.35
C ALA A 77 -20.75 3.06 2.64
N GLY A 78 -21.52 2.91 3.72
CA GLY A 78 -22.20 1.66 4.05
C GLY A 78 -23.23 1.24 2.99
N ALA A 79 -24.01 2.20 2.46
CA ALA A 79 -24.96 1.93 1.38
C ALA A 79 -24.27 1.51 0.07
N ALA A 80 -23.11 2.10 -0.25
CA ALA A 80 -22.32 1.71 -1.41
C ALA A 80 -21.68 0.32 -1.24
N ALA A 81 -21.11 0.04 -0.06
CA ALA A 81 -20.51 -1.26 0.27
C ALA A 81 -21.54 -2.41 0.28
N GLY A 82 -22.81 -2.12 0.58
CA GLY A 82 -23.91 -3.09 0.59
C GLY A 82 -24.40 -3.53 -0.79
N ASP A 83 -23.89 -2.96 -1.89
CA ASP A 83 -24.31 -3.35 -3.24
C ASP A 83 -23.86 -4.79 -3.59
N LYS A 84 -24.81 -5.63 -3.99
CA LYS A 84 -24.55 -7.05 -4.25
C LYS A 84 -23.60 -7.30 -5.41
N THR A 85 -23.64 -6.48 -6.46
CA THR A 85 -22.75 -6.66 -7.61
C THR A 85 -21.35 -6.15 -7.31
N LEU A 86 -21.22 -5.11 -6.49
CA LEU A 86 -19.92 -4.67 -6.01
C LEU A 86 -19.25 -5.78 -5.19
N ARG A 87 -20.02 -6.47 -4.33
CA ARG A 87 -19.54 -7.59 -3.50
C ARG A 87 -19.14 -8.84 -4.28
N GLN A 88 -19.49 -8.93 -5.56
CA GLN A 88 -18.94 -9.97 -6.45
C GLN A 88 -17.50 -9.67 -6.88
N SER A 89 -17.01 -8.44 -6.69
CA SER A 89 -15.61 -8.09 -6.91
C SER A 89 -14.80 -8.24 -5.62
N GLY A 90 -13.59 -8.79 -5.72
CA GLY A 90 -12.70 -9.02 -4.57
C GLY A 90 -13.06 -10.26 -3.74
N GLY A 91 -12.25 -10.52 -2.71
CA GLY A 91 -12.40 -11.67 -1.81
C GLY A 91 -13.50 -11.49 -0.75
N GLU A 92 -14.21 -12.59 -0.42
CA GLU A 92 -15.27 -12.61 0.59
C GLU A 92 -14.78 -12.16 1.98
N LEU A 93 -13.60 -12.63 2.40
CA LEU A 93 -13.00 -12.22 3.67
C LEU A 93 -12.66 -10.72 3.70
N GLY A 94 -12.34 -10.14 2.54
CA GLY A 94 -12.09 -8.70 2.43
C GLY A 94 -13.36 -7.90 2.68
N TRP A 95 -14.50 -8.35 2.17
CA TRP A 95 -15.79 -7.72 2.45
C TRP A 95 -16.22 -7.86 3.92
N ILE A 96 -15.91 -8.98 4.57
CA ILE A 96 -16.13 -9.13 6.01
C ILE A 96 -15.29 -8.10 6.77
N ALA A 97 -14.02 -7.92 6.41
CA ALA A 97 -13.15 -6.91 7.02
C ALA A 97 -13.63 -5.46 6.75
N VAL A 98 -14.22 -5.19 5.57
CA VAL A 98 -14.86 -3.90 5.26
C VAL A 98 -16.08 -3.66 6.16
N ASP A 99 -16.91 -4.69 6.38
CA ASP A 99 -18.08 -4.59 7.25
C ASP A 99 -17.67 -4.36 8.71
N GLU A 100 -16.60 -5.02 9.17
CA GLU A 100 -16.01 -4.75 10.48
C GLU A 100 -15.51 -3.30 10.60
N ALA A 101 -14.81 -2.78 9.58
CA ALA A 101 -14.36 -1.39 9.56
C ALA A 101 -15.52 -0.37 9.56
N LEU A 102 -16.63 -0.67 8.89
CA LEU A 102 -17.85 0.15 8.96
C LEU A 102 -18.44 0.17 10.37
N LEU A 103 -18.55 -1.00 11.02
CA LEU A 103 -19.04 -1.10 12.39
C LEU A 103 -18.12 -0.38 13.39
N GLU A 104 -16.79 -0.49 13.21
CA GLU A 104 -15.80 0.27 13.99
C GLU A 104 -16.00 1.78 13.82
N ALA A 105 -16.20 2.25 12.57
CA ALA A 105 -16.43 3.66 12.29
C ALA A 105 -17.75 4.15 12.92
N GLU A 106 -18.83 3.38 12.84
CA GLU A 106 -20.11 3.72 13.48
C GLU A 106 -19.98 3.81 15.01
N ALA A 107 -19.34 2.82 15.63
CA ALA A 107 -19.11 2.79 17.06
C ALA A 107 -18.25 3.98 17.50
N ALA A 108 -17.17 4.29 16.78
CA ALA A 108 -16.29 5.40 17.09
C ALA A 108 -16.95 6.77 16.85
N ALA A 109 -17.75 6.93 15.79
CA ALA A 109 -18.48 8.16 15.49
C ALA A 109 -19.49 8.53 16.59
N SER A 110 -20.07 7.53 17.27
CA SER A 110 -20.98 7.75 18.39
C SER A 110 -20.29 8.32 19.64
N ARG A 111 -18.95 8.20 19.75
CA ARG A 111 -18.17 8.56 20.95
C ARG A 111 -17.17 9.66 20.64
N ARG A 112 -17.30 10.82 21.31
CA ARG A 112 -16.42 11.99 21.11
C ARG A 112 -14.93 11.70 21.36
N SER A 113 -14.59 10.75 22.22
CA SER A 113 -13.20 10.46 22.62
C SER A 113 -12.48 9.47 21.69
N GLU A 114 -13.12 8.95 20.65
CA GLU A 114 -12.57 7.88 19.80
C GLU A 114 -12.18 8.38 18.39
N ALA A 115 -11.70 9.63 18.29
CA ALA A 115 -11.31 10.23 17.01
C ALA A 115 -10.23 9.43 16.26
N ASP A 116 -9.23 8.90 16.98
CA ASP A 116 -8.15 8.11 16.37
C ASP A 116 -8.68 6.79 15.79
N ARG A 117 -9.64 6.15 16.47
CA ARG A 117 -10.28 4.92 15.98
C ARG A 117 -11.16 5.19 14.77
N LEU A 118 -11.90 6.30 14.79
CA LEU A 118 -12.70 6.73 13.66
C LEU A 118 -11.82 7.00 12.43
N LEU A 119 -10.66 7.66 12.62
CA LEU A 119 -9.69 7.90 11.56
C LEU A 119 -9.08 6.60 11.03
N ALA A 120 -8.72 5.66 11.92
CA ALA A 120 -8.21 4.35 11.52
C ALA A 120 -9.24 3.58 10.69
N ALA A 121 -10.50 3.52 11.14
CA ALA A 121 -11.59 2.85 10.43
C ALA A 121 -11.88 3.50 9.06
N ALA A 122 -11.94 4.84 8.98
CA ALA A 122 -12.10 5.56 7.73
C ALA A 122 -10.92 5.33 6.77
N SER A 123 -9.70 5.23 7.29
CA SER A 123 -8.50 4.93 6.50
C SER A 123 -8.53 3.49 5.95
N LYS A 124 -8.91 2.50 6.76
CA LYS A 124 -9.14 1.11 6.31
C LYS A 124 -10.14 1.08 5.15
N LEU A 125 -11.28 1.75 5.29
CA LEU A 125 -12.32 1.82 4.27
C LEU A 125 -11.82 2.50 2.99
N ARG A 126 -11.08 3.60 3.11
CA ARG A 126 -10.48 4.30 1.97
C ARG A 126 -9.51 3.39 1.20
N LEU A 127 -8.59 2.72 1.90
CA LEU A 127 -7.64 1.80 1.27
C LEU A 127 -8.34 0.58 0.66
N ALA A 128 -9.38 0.06 1.30
CA ALA A 128 -10.15 -1.06 0.79
C ALA A 128 -10.89 -0.68 -0.50
N ALA A 129 -11.55 0.48 -0.51
CA ALA A 129 -12.27 0.97 -1.69
C ALA A 129 -11.33 1.28 -2.86
N ASP A 130 -10.19 1.92 -2.58
CA ASP A 130 -9.15 2.19 -3.57
C ASP A 130 -8.53 0.90 -4.13
N SER A 131 -8.42 -0.17 -3.33
CA SER A 131 -7.91 -1.45 -3.82
C SER A 131 -8.77 -2.06 -4.94
N LEU A 132 -10.07 -1.79 -4.95
CA LEU A 132 -11.00 -2.30 -5.96
C LEU A 132 -10.89 -1.57 -7.31
N THR A 133 -10.41 -0.31 -7.31
CA THR A 133 -10.33 0.55 -8.50
C THR A 133 -8.90 0.74 -8.99
N GLY A 134 -7.93 0.80 -8.09
CA GLY A 134 -6.54 1.16 -8.37
C GLY A 134 -5.70 0.05 -9.02
N GLY A 135 -6.12 -1.22 -8.94
CA GLY A 135 -5.38 -2.33 -9.52
C GLY A 135 -3.93 -2.40 -9.00
N ASP A 136 -2.96 -2.33 -9.91
CA ASP A 136 -1.53 -2.37 -9.58
C ASP A 136 -0.98 -1.04 -9.01
N ASP A 137 -1.74 0.05 -9.10
CA ASP A 137 -1.37 1.37 -8.55
C ASP A 137 -2.12 1.70 -7.25
N ALA A 138 -2.81 0.71 -6.66
CA ALA A 138 -3.60 0.91 -5.45
C ALA A 138 -2.75 1.45 -4.28
N LEU A 139 -3.28 2.44 -3.55
CA LEU A 139 -2.65 3.17 -2.46
C LEU A 139 -2.08 2.24 -1.37
N TRP A 140 -2.75 1.12 -1.08
CA TRP A 140 -2.30 0.18 -0.07
C TRP A 140 -0.94 -0.46 -0.41
N LEU A 141 -0.58 -0.57 -1.70
CA LEU A 141 0.74 -1.07 -2.12
C LEU A 141 1.89 -0.14 -1.68
N GLN A 142 1.60 1.15 -1.47
CA GLN A 142 2.55 2.13 -0.96
C GLN A 142 2.93 1.88 0.52
N TYR A 143 2.22 1.01 1.23
CA TYR A 143 2.57 0.59 2.60
C TYR A 143 3.65 -0.49 2.63
N ARG A 144 4.01 -1.10 1.50
CA ARG A 144 5.11 -2.07 1.43
C ARG A 144 6.41 -1.53 2.06
N PRO A 145 6.96 -0.37 1.64
CA PRO A 145 8.17 0.18 2.25
C PRO A 145 7.99 0.49 3.75
N VAL A 146 6.79 0.91 4.18
CA VAL A 146 6.49 1.21 5.58
C VAL A 146 6.60 -0.06 6.45
N LEU A 147 5.94 -1.15 6.06
CA LEU A 147 5.99 -2.42 6.79
C LEU A 147 7.39 -3.04 6.81
N LYS A 148 8.15 -2.89 5.73
CA LYS A 148 9.56 -3.32 5.68
C LYS A 148 10.44 -2.52 6.63
N GLU A 149 10.23 -1.20 6.66
CA GLU A 149 10.94 -0.33 7.59
C GLU A 149 10.58 -0.66 9.03
N ASP A 150 9.31 -0.92 9.35
CA ASP A 150 8.90 -1.34 10.69
C ASP A 150 9.56 -2.66 11.11
N ALA A 151 9.61 -3.65 10.21
CA ALA A 151 10.28 -4.92 10.47
C ALA A 151 11.79 -4.72 10.70
N ARG A 152 12.44 -3.84 9.92
CA ARG A 152 13.85 -3.49 10.10
C ARG A 152 14.10 -2.78 11.43
N GLN A 153 13.25 -1.82 11.79
CA GLN A 153 13.32 -1.10 13.06
C GLN A 153 13.08 -2.02 14.26
N LEU A 154 12.23 -3.05 14.09
CA LEU A 154 12.02 -4.09 15.08
C LEU A 154 13.28 -4.94 15.30
N VAL A 155 13.97 -5.36 14.23
CA VAL A 155 15.26 -6.07 14.32
C VAL A 155 16.30 -5.22 15.06
N ILE A 156 16.39 -3.92 14.73
CA ILE A 156 17.32 -2.99 15.40
C ILE A 156 16.97 -2.83 16.87
N ALA A 157 15.69 -2.61 17.19
CA ALA A 157 15.23 -2.47 18.56
C ALA A 157 15.54 -3.73 19.39
N TRP A 158 15.33 -4.92 18.81
CA TRP A 158 15.61 -6.19 19.47
C TRP A 158 17.10 -6.43 19.70
N THR A 159 17.94 -6.17 18.69
CA THR A 159 19.39 -6.46 18.76
C THR A 159 20.18 -5.44 19.56
N THR A 160 19.78 -4.16 19.52
CA THR A 160 20.51 -3.07 20.19
C THR A 160 20.21 -3.00 21.68
N SER A 161 19.02 -3.43 22.09
CA SER A 161 18.50 -3.13 23.43
C SER A 161 18.75 -4.24 24.46
N GLY A 162 19.34 -5.37 24.06
CA GLY A 162 19.67 -6.51 24.94
C GLY A 162 18.47 -7.04 25.74
N ALA A 163 18.73 -7.70 26.88
CA ALA A 163 17.67 -8.25 27.74
C ALA A 163 16.73 -7.20 28.38
N SER A 164 17.16 -5.94 28.46
CA SER A 164 16.36 -4.78 28.95
C SER A 164 15.50 -4.12 27.86
N GLY A 165 15.58 -4.63 26.63
CA GLY A 165 15.09 -3.99 25.42
C GLY A 165 13.71 -4.38 24.92
N THR A 166 13.08 -5.32 25.61
CA THR A 166 11.81 -5.94 25.18
C THR A 166 10.72 -4.89 24.97
N GLY A 167 10.63 -3.87 25.83
CA GLY A 167 9.62 -2.81 25.69
C GLY A 167 9.74 -1.98 24.42
N THR A 168 10.95 -1.71 23.92
CA THR A 168 11.13 -0.98 22.65
C THR A 168 10.76 -1.85 21.45
N ALA A 169 11.15 -3.13 21.47
CA ALA A 169 10.78 -4.08 20.42
C ALA A 169 9.26 -4.35 20.40
N GLU A 170 8.62 -4.48 21.56
CA GLU A 170 7.17 -4.61 21.70
C GLU A 170 6.43 -3.38 21.14
N ALA A 171 6.91 -2.18 21.45
CA ALA A 171 6.34 -0.96 20.88
C ALA A 171 6.44 -0.93 19.35
N ARG A 172 7.59 -1.35 18.78
CA ARG A 172 7.76 -1.46 17.32
C ARG A 172 6.87 -2.53 16.70
N MET A 173 6.72 -3.67 17.35
CA MET A 173 5.80 -4.72 16.92
C MET A 173 4.35 -4.23 16.90
N LYS A 174 3.94 -3.44 17.90
CA LYS A 174 2.62 -2.83 17.94
C LYS A 174 2.40 -1.85 16.78
N THR A 175 3.39 -1.02 16.45
CA THR A 175 3.32 -0.13 15.28
C THR A 175 3.19 -0.92 13.98
N LEU A 176 3.97 -1.98 13.81
CA LEU A 176 3.87 -2.86 12.65
C LEU A 176 2.47 -3.49 12.54
N GLN A 177 1.93 -3.99 13.65
CA GLN A 177 0.57 -4.55 13.72
C GLN A 177 -0.48 -3.51 13.32
N GLN A 178 -0.37 -2.27 13.81
CA GLN A 178 -1.29 -1.20 13.46
C GLN A 178 -1.26 -0.87 11.96
N HIS A 179 -0.07 -0.81 11.36
CA HIS A 179 0.04 -0.61 9.91
C HIS A 179 -0.47 -1.81 9.12
N TRP A 180 -0.29 -3.04 9.61
CA TRP A 180 -0.87 -4.23 9.00
C TRP A 180 -2.40 -4.23 9.05
N GLU A 181 -3.00 -3.98 10.22
CA GLU A 181 -4.45 -3.89 10.41
C GLU A 181 -5.11 -2.83 9.51
N LEU A 182 -4.34 -1.79 9.14
CA LEU A 182 -4.79 -0.75 8.22
C LEU A 182 -4.93 -1.26 6.78
N VAL A 183 -3.98 -2.07 6.32
CA VAL A 183 -3.90 -2.55 4.92
C VAL A 183 -4.54 -3.93 4.71
N GLU A 184 -4.76 -4.67 5.79
CA GLU A 184 -5.29 -6.03 5.75
C GLU A 184 -6.62 -6.16 5.00
N PRO A 185 -7.61 -5.25 5.18
CA PRO A 185 -8.85 -5.32 4.40
C PRO A 185 -8.60 -5.24 2.88
N SER A 186 -7.70 -4.35 2.43
CA SER A 186 -7.31 -4.24 1.02
C SER A 186 -6.60 -5.50 0.51
N ALA A 187 -5.70 -6.06 1.33
CA ALA A 187 -5.01 -7.29 0.99
C ALA A 187 -5.99 -8.47 0.86
N LEU A 188 -6.96 -8.60 1.77
CA LEU A 188 -7.99 -9.64 1.71
C LEU A 188 -8.94 -9.47 0.51
N LEU A 189 -9.15 -8.24 0.02
CA LEU A 189 -9.93 -7.99 -1.18
C LEU A 189 -9.17 -8.42 -2.45
N MET A 190 -7.88 -8.10 -2.54
CA MET A 190 -7.11 -8.20 -3.80
C MET A 190 -6.16 -9.39 -3.91
N ARG A 191 -5.78 -10.01 -2.81
CA ARG A 191 -4.80 -11.11 -2.79
C ARG A 191 -5.43 -12.42 -2.39
N ASP A 192 -4.72 -13.50 -2.72
CA ASP A 192 -5.06 -14.83 -2.23
C ASP A 192 -5.06 -14.82 -0.69
N LYS A 193 -6.12 -15.40 -0.13
CA LYS A 193 -6.28 -15.65 1.31
C LYS A 193 -5.01 -16.25 1.92
N ALA A 194 -4.36 -17.20 1.24
CA ALA A 194 -3.17 -17.88 1.75
C ALA A 194 -1.99 -16.92 1.98
N LEU A 195 -1.81 -15.90 1.13
CA LEU A 195 -0.73 -14.91 1.30
C LEU A 195 -1.01 -13.99 2.48
N THR A 196 -2.26 -13.57 2.64
CA THR A 196 -2.69 -12.70 3.73
C THR A 196 -2.64 -13.42 5.08
N GLU A 197 -3.03 -14.70 5.12
CA GLU A 197 -2.90 -15.56 6.31
C GLU A 197 -1.44 -15.80 6.67
N ALA A 198 -0.55 -16.06 5.70
CA ALA A 198 0.88 -16.22 5.96
C ALA A 198 1.51 -14.96 6.59
N MET A 199 1.08 -13.77 6.16
CA MET A 199 1.52 -12.51 6.77
C MET A 199 1.01 -12.39 8.20
N ARG A 200 -0.30 -12.62 8.42
CA ARG A 200 -0.92 -12.58 9.75
C ARG A 200 -0.25 -13.56 10.73
N ASP A 201 0.01 -14.79 10.29
CA ASP A 201 0.67 -15.83 11.08
C ASP A 201 2.11 -15.44 11.43
N SER A 202 2.85 -14.83 10.49
CA SER A 202 4.21 -14.36 10.74
C SER A 202 4.26 -13.22 11.78
N ILE A 203 3.30 -12.28 11.73
CA ILE A 203 3.14 -11.24 12.74
C ILE A 203 2.81 -11.87 14.11
N ALA A 204 1.85 -12.78 14.15
CA ALA A 204 1.42 -13.43 15.39
C ALA A 204 2.55 -14.25 16.02
N TYR A 205 3.30 -15.00 15.22
CA TYR A 205 4.45 -15.79 15.66
C TYR A 205 5.56 -14.88 16.20
N SER A 206 5.92 -13.83 15.46
CA SER A 206 6.93 -12.85 15.86
C SER A 206 6.56 -12.13 17.16
N SER A 207 5.27 -11.77 17.31
CA SER A 207 4.72 -11.16 18.53
C SER A 207 4.83 -12.08 19.74
N ARG A 208 4.43 -13.36 19.59
CA ARG A 208 4.56 -14.37 20.67
C ARG A 208 6.01 -14.57 21.08
N LEU A 209 6.92 -14.58 20.12
CA LEU A 209 8.34 -14.77 20.39
C LEU A 209 8.94 -13.61 21.18
N LEU A 210 8.53 -12.37 20.89
CA LEU A 210 8.92 -11.17 21.67
C LEU A 210 8.44 -11.25 23.13
N THR A 211 7.23 -11.74 23.37
CA THR A 211 6.68 -11.89 24.72
C THR A 211 7.28 -13.08 25.51
N SER A 212 8.00 -13.98 24.84
CA SER A 212 8.63 -15.11 25.51
C SER A 212 9.91 -14.64 26.23
N HIS A 213 9.92 -14.71 27.57
CA HIS A 213 11.01 -14.23 28.44
C HIS A 213 12.34 -15.01 28.34
N ASP A 214 12.50 -15.88 27.34
CA ASP A 214 13.74 -16.64 27.13
C ASP A 214 14.75 -15.81 26.32
N GLY A 215 15.59 -15.05 27.02
CA GLY A 215 16.67 -14.23 26.44
C GLY A 215 17.73 -14.99 25.62
N THR A 216 17.61 -16.31 25.48
CA THR A 216 18.46 -17.18 24.65
C THR A 216 17.97 -17.32 23.20
N ARG A 217 16.78 -16.78 22.85
CA ARG A 217 16.14 -16.96 21.54
C ARG A 217 16.40 -15.83 20.54
N THR A 218 17.41 -14.99 20.76
CA THR A 218 17.70 -13.81 19.93
C THR A 218 17.83 -14.17 18.45
N GLY A 219 18.47 -15.28 18.11
CA GLY A 219 18.62 -15.74 16.71
C GLY A 219 17.30 -16.15 16.06
N TRP A 220 16.42 -16.83 16.80
CA TRP A 220 15.10 -17.23 16.28
C TRP A 220 14.17 -16.02 16.08
N ALA A 221 14.27 -15.01 16.94
CA ALA A 221 13.51 -13.76 16.78
C ALA A 221 13.96 -12.97 15.55
N VAL A 222 15.27 -12.86 15.31
CA VAL A 222 15.77 -12.23 14.08
C VAL A 222 15.29 -13.00 12.84
N GLN A 223 15.40 -14.32 12.84
CA GLN A 223 14.91 -15.16 11.74
C GLN A 223 13.39 -15.02 11.53
N SER A 224 12.60 -14.86 12.60
CA SER A 224 11.15 -14.64 12.46
C SER A 224 10.86 -13.30 11.80
N PHE A 225 11.58 -12.23 12.15
CA PHE A 225 11.40 -10.91 11.54
C PHE A 225 11.85 -10.88 10.07
N GLU A 226 12.88 -11.63 9.71
CA GLU A 226 13.24 -11.83 8.30
C GLU A 226 12.14 -12.58 7.54
N SER A 227 11.55 -13.61 8.15
CA SER A 227 10.44 -14.35 7.55
C SER A 227 9.19 -13.47 7.38
N LEU A 228 8.95 -12.54 8.31
CA LEU A 228 7.93 -11.50 8.21
C LEU A 228 8.17 -10.57 7.02
N SER A 229 9.39 -10.05 6.86
CA SER A 229 9.74 -9.22 5.70
C SER A 229 9.58 -10.00 4.38
N ALA A 230 9.93 -11.29 4.36
CA ALA A 230 9.76 -12.13 3.18
C ALA A 230 8.28 -12.41 2.87
N ALA A 231 7.44 -12.61 3.90
CA ALA A 231 5.99 -12.75 3.74
C ALA A 231 5.36 -11.47 3.18
N ALA A 232 5.77 -10.31 3.69
CA ALA A 232 5.36 -9.01 3.14
C ALA A 232 5.78 -8.89 1.66
N ASP A 233 7.04 -9.18 1.33
CA ASP A 233 7.50 -9.10 -0.06
C ASP A 233 6.68 -10.01 -0.99
N ARG A 234 6.33 -11.23 -0.57
CA ARG A 234 5.45 -12.12 -1.36
C ARG A 234 4.05 -11.54 -1.53
N LEU A 235 3.45 -11.00 -0.45
CA LEU A 235 2.11 -10.43 -0.50
C LEU A 235 2.02 -9.22 -1.45
N PHE A 236 3.03 -8.34 -1.41
CA PHE A 236 3.04 -7.11 -2.20
C PHE A 236 3.56 -7.30 -3.63
N LEU A 237 4.52 -8.21 -3.86
CA LEU A 237 5.07 -8.51 -5.20
C LEU A 237 4.24 -9.51 -6.00
N ALA A 238 3.22 -10.12 -5.40
CA ALA A 238 2.27 -10.97 -6.13
C ALA A 238 1.39 -10.18 -7.13
N SER A 239 1.76 -8.97 -7.54
CA SER A 239 1.06 -8.21 -8.57
C SER A 239 1.15 -8.92 -9.92
N GLY A 240 0.00 -9.39 -10.39
CA GLY A 240 -0.27 -9.69 -11.79
C GLY A 240 0.09 -11.11 -12.22
N GLY A 241 -0.94 -11.91 -12.49
CA GLY A 241 -0.83 -12.92 -13.54
C GLY A 241 -0.28 -12.27 -14.82
N GLU A 242 0.64 -12.96 -15.48
CA GLU A 242 1.24 -12.63 -16.79
C GLU A 242 1.42 -11.13 -17.09
N GLY A 243 2.50 -10.51 -16.58
CA GLY A 243 3.11 -9.36 -17.28
C GLY A 243 3.49 -8.12 -16.46
N GLY A 244 3.30 -8.09 -15.15
CA GLY A 244 3.66 -6.94 -14.32
C GLY A 244 4.99 -7.12 -13.59
N TYR A 245 6.12 -6.99 -14.28
CA TYR A 245 7.42 -6.88 -13.60
C TYR A 245 7.46 -5.57 -12.80
N LEU A 246 7.17 -5.62 -11.50
CA LEU A 246 7.60 -4.56 -10.58
C LEU A 246 9.13 -4.64 -10.49
N ALA A 247 9.79 -3.74 -11.21
CA ALA A 247 11.22 -3.54 -11.11
C ALA A 247 11.60 -3.34 -9.64
N ALA A 248 12.52 -4.16 -9.16
CA ALA A 248 13.34 -3.83 -8.01
C ALA A 248 13.88 -2.40 -8.22
N ASP A 249 13.76 -1.56 -7.20
CA ASP A 249 14.15 -0.14 -7.20
C ASP A 249 13.27 0.84 -7.99
N ALA A 250 11.95 0.73 -7.86
CA ALA A 250 11.09 1.90 -8.08
C ALA A 250 11.37 2.95 -6.99
N LEU A 251 12.33 3.84 -7.28
CA LEU A 251 12.38 5.19 -6.74
C LEU A 251 10.94 5.74 -6.69
N PRO A 252 10.54 6.48 -5.64
CA PRO A 252 9.18 7.02 -5.57
C PRO A 252 8.88 7.79 -6.86
N HIS A 253 7.94 7.28 -7.65
CA HIS A 253 7.47 7.99 -8.82
C HIS A 253 6.96 9.36 -8.34
N PRO A 254 7.41 10.47 -8.95
CA PRO A 254 6.89 11.78 -8.58
C PRO A 254 5.38 11.74 -8.78
N LEU A 255 4.65 12.05 -7.70
CA LEU A 255 3.19 12.15 -7.71
C LEU A 255 2.73 12.90 -8.97
N PRO A 256 1.70 12.40 -9.67
CA PRO A 256 1.17 13.09 -10.84
C PRO A 256 0.79 14.54 -10.44
N PRO A 257 1.06 15.54 -11.31
CA PRO A 257 1.07 16.96 -10.97
C PRO A 257 -0.27 17.56 -10.49
N HIS A 258 -1.31 16.75 -10.34
CA HIS A 258 -2.68 17.14 -10.06
C HIS A 258 -3.16 16.74 -8.65
N SER A 259 -2.37 16.00 -7.86
CA SER A 259 -2.72 15.68 -6.46
C SER A 259 -2.14 16.73 -5.50
N GLY A 260 -2.93 17.13 -4.51
CA GLY A 260 -2.81 18.32 -3.66
C GLY A 260 -1.56 18.49 -2.77
N GLY A 261 -0.40 17.98 -3.16
CA GLY A 261 0.87 18.17 -2.48
C GLY A 261 2.11 18.07 -3.39
N GLY A 262 1.97 17.64 -4.65
CA GLY A 262 3.12 17.44 -5.56
C GLY A 262 3.87 18.73 -5.92
N TRP A 263 3.18 19.87 -5.97
CA TRP A 263 3.80 21.17 -6.28
C TRP A 263 4.77 21.66 -5.19
N LEU A 264 4.57 21.22 -3.93
CA LEU A 264 5.45 21.62 -2.82
C LEU A 264 6.85 21.02 -2.98
N ILE A 265 6.98 19.81 -3.51
CA ILE A 265 8.29 19.17 -3.72
C ILE A 265 9.10 19.96 -4.76
N TYR A 266 8.46 20.41 -5.85
CA TYR A 266 9.13 21.20 -6.89
C TYR A 266 9.53 22.61 -6.45
N THR A 267 8.91 23.17 -5.41
CA THR A 267 9.26 24.49 -4.87
C THR A 267 10.26 24.40 -3.72
N ILE A 268 10.17 23.37 -2.87
CA ILE A 268 11.02 23.20 -1.69
C ILE A 268 12.43 22.73 -2.07
N VAL A 269 12.57 21.80 -3.00
CA VAL A 269 13.88 21.26 -3.40
C VAL A 269 14.83 22.35 -3.92
N PRO A 270 14.46 23.22 -4.88
CA PRO A 270 15.35 24.28 -5.33
C PRO A 270 15.61 25.35 -4.26
N LEU A 271 14.65 25.61 -3.36
CA LEU A 271 14.84 26.50 -2.21
C LEU A 271 15.92 25.97 -1.26
N ILE A 272 15.86 24.68 -0.91
CA ILE A 272 16.87 24.03 -0.07
C ILE A 272 18.23 24.05 -0.76
N CYS A 273 18.30 23.71 -2.05
CA CYS A 273 19.54 23.79 -2.83
C CYS A 273 20.11 25.21 -2.83
N ALA A 274 19.28 26.24 -3.01
CA ALA A 274 19.70 27.64 -2.98
C ALA A 274 20.23 28.04 -1.60
N LEU A 275 19.56 27.63 -0.52
CA LEU A 275 19.98 27.92 0.85
C LEU A 275 21.32 27.26 1.19
N LEU A 276 21.47 25.97 0.86
CA LEU A 276 22.73 25.23 1.08
C LEU A 276 23.88 25.83 0.26
N THR A 277 23.61 26.22 -1.00
CA THR A 277 24.59 26.91 -1.84
C THR A 277 24.99 28.26 -1.23
N TYR A 278 24.03 29.02 -0.71
CA TYR A 278 24.29 30.31 -0.07
C TYR A 278 25.09 30.16 1.24
N VAL A 279 24.74 29.20 2.09
CA VAL A 279 25.47 28.91 3.33
C VAL A 279 26.89 28.45 3.02
N GLY A 280 27.06 27.56 2.03
CA GLY A 280 28.39 27.13 1.56
C GLY A 280 29.24 28.29 1.06
N TRP A 281 28.67 29.17 0.25
CA TRP A 281 29.36 30.37 -0.25
C TRP A 281 29.69 31.39 0.85
N SER A 282 28.76 31.60 1.78
CA SER A 282 28.94 32.50 2.93
C SER A 282 30.07 32.00 3.84
N ASN A 283 30.09 30.70 4.14
CA ASN A 283 31.13 30.09 4.96
C ASN A 283 32.48 30.10 4.24
N TYR A 284 32.51 29.89 2.92
CA TYR A 284 33.72 30.04 2.10
C TYR A 284 34.29 31.46 2.15
N ARG A 285 33.43 32.50 2.11
CA ARG A 285 33.86 33.90 2.26
C ARG A 285 34.32 34.25 3.67
N GLN A 286 33.67 33.71 4.69
CA GLN A 286 34.03 33.96 6.09
C GLN A 286 35.31 33.21 6.50
N GLY A 287 35.56 32.03 5.93
CA GLY A 287 36.75 31.21 6.15
C GLY A 287 38.06 31.78 5.60
N GLN A 288 38.04 32.91 4.87
CA GLN A 288 39.26 33.60 4.46
C GLN A 288 39.94 34.39 5.60
N HIS A 289 39.33 34.46 6.79
CA HIS A 289 39.94 35.05 7.98
C HIS A 289 40.03 34.03 9.12
N GLY A 290 41.14 33.28 9.15
CA GLY A 290 41.63 32.69 10.40
C GLY A 290 41.67 31.18 10.48
N VAL A 291 42.54 30.54 9.68
CA VAL A 291 43.34 29.46 10.27
C VAL A 291 44.27 30.13 11.28
N ILE A 292 43.81 30.28 12.52
CA ILE A 292 44.69 30.63 13.63
C ILE A 292 45.57 29.41 13.84
N VAL A 293 46.75 29.42 13.24
CA VAL A 293 47.83 28.52 13.62
C VAL A 293 48.21 28.95 15.04
N LEU A 294 47.70 28.23 16.05
CA LEU A 294 48.19 28.36 17.41
C LEU A 294 49.70 28.12 17.37
N PRO A 295 50.54 29.08 17.79
CA PRO A 295 51.98 28.85 17.82
C PRO A 295 52.26 27.66 18.74
N ALA A 296 53.11 26.75 18.27
CA ALA A 296 53.53 25.58 19.02
C ALA A 296 53.98 25.98 20.43
N ARG A 297 53.43 25.30 21.44
CA ARG A 297 53.73 25.52 22.85
C ARG A 297 55.26 25.37 23.05
N PRO A 298 55.97 26.37 23.61
CA PRO A 298 57.39 26.24 23.84
C PRO A 298 57.65 25.06 24.78
N GLU A 299 58.53 24.14 24.33
CA GLU A 299 59.01 23.03 25.14
C GLU A 299 59.58 23.55 26.46
N ARG A 300 59.14 22.93 27.57
CA ARG A 300 59.73 23.18 28.88
C ARG A 300 61.21 22.79 28.82
N PRO A 301 62.14 23.64 29.29
CA PRO A 301 63.54 23.25 29.38
C PRO A 301 63.65 21.98 30.24
N SER A 302 64.22 20.94 29.63
CA SER A 302 64.55 19.69 30.29
C SER A 302 65.42 19.98 31.51
N ARG A 303 64.85 19.72 32.69
CA ARG A 303 65.54 19.74 33.98
C ARG A 303 66.46 18.51 34.06
N ASN A 304 67.43 18.41 33.17
CA ASN A 304 68.56 17.51 33.29
C ASN A 304 69.73 18.16 32.56
N GLY A 305 70.53 18.88 33.35
CA GLY A 305 71.78 19.45 32.91
C GLY A 305 72.72 18.35 32.44
N VAL A 306 73.08 18.38 31.17
CA VAL A 306 74.33 17.80 30.68
C VAL A 306 74.94 18.81 29.73
N VAL A 307 75.82 19.64 30.27
CA VAL A 307 76.81 20.37 29.48
C VAL A 307 77.76 19.33 28.91
N ARG A 308 77.72 19.09 27.61
CA ARG A 308 78.85 18.45 26.91
C ARG A 308 79.83 19.55 26.53
N LYS A 309 81.04 19.44 27.07
CA LYS A 309 82.24 20.12 26.60
C LYS A 309 82.57 19.68 25.17
#